data_AF-A0A2M7WLN9-F1
#
_entry.id   AF-A0A2M7WLN9-F1
#
_cell.length_a   1.000
_cell.length_b   1.000
_cell.length_c   1.000
_cell.angle_alpha   90.00
_cell.angle_beta   90.00
_cell.angle_gamma   90.00
#
_symmetry.space_group_name_H-M   'P 1'
#
loop_
_entity.id
_entity.type
_entity.pdbx_description
1 polymer ?
#
loop_
_entity_poly.entity_id
_entity_poly.type
_entity_poly.pdbx_seq_one_letter_code
_entity_poly.pdbx_strand_id
1 'polypeptide(L)'
;MSIRFCKERGIFKIMGPFSILAIALLIGFGGFLNALGQDKEKGTVTFVDGQARKQKIGQEDWQNAIQNTPVDNGDRVKTLVKTRAEIKLAELDIIRLAPKTTVDIIKLYQEGKDQKRETQLDVQQGDIWANIGSLDANSSMDLNTAVANA
;
A
#
# COMPACT_ATOMS: atom_id res chain seq x y z
N MET A 1 9.94 -44.13 -53.06
CA MET A 1 9.37 -44.33 -54.40
C MET A 1 7.86 -44.17 -54.27
N SER A 2 7.31 -43.21 -55.01
CA SER A 2 5.89 -42.86 -55.13
C SER A 2 4.98 -44.08 -55.30
N ILE A 3 3.77 -44.07 -54.74
CA ILE A 3 2.50 -44.16 -55.49
C ILE A 3 1.37 -43.52 -54.64
N ARG A 4 0.60 -42.66 -55.32
CA ARG A 4 -0.62 -41.95 -54.92
C ARG A 4 -1.77 -42.93 -54.63
N PHE A 5 -2.66 -42.58 -53.70
CA PHE A 5 -4.06 -42.96 -53.83
C PHE A 5 -4.96 -41.74 -53.73
N CYS A 6 -5.85 -41.65 -54.72
CA CYS A 6 -6.65 -40.53 -55.12
C CYS A 6 -8.09 -40.76 -54.62
N LYS A 7 -8.75 -39.65 -54.26
CA LYS A 7 -10.14 -39.31 -54.65
C LYS A 7 -11.32 -39.88 -53.84
N GLU A 8 -12.00 -38.92 -53.21
CA GLU A 8 -13.47 -38.71 -53.09
C GLU A 8 -14.39 -39.91 -52.83
N ARG A 9 -15.23 -39.81 -51.79
CA ARG A 9 -16.63 -39.33 -51.86
C ARG A 9 -17.33 -39.72 -50.56
N GLY A 10 -18.19 -38.84 -50.03
CA GLY A 10 -19.16 -39.25 -49.01
C GLY A 10 -19.54 -38.14 -48.04
N ILE A 11 -20.37 -37.23 -48.52
CA ILE A 11 -21.08 -36.21 -47.76
C ILE A 11 -21.83 -36.88 -46.59
N PHE A 12 -21.48 -36.54 -45.34
CA PHE A 12 -22.35 -36.85 -44.20
C PHE A 12 -22.83 -35.56 -43.53
N LYS A 13 -24.16 -35.53 -43.43
CA LYS A 13 -25.09 -34.43 -43.20
C LYS A 13 -24.94 -33.83 -41.80
N ILE A 14 -24.89 -32.50 -41.77
CA ILE A 14 -24.99 -31.64 -40.59
C ILE A 14 -26.42 -31.73 -40.06
N MET A 15 -26.63 -32.19 -38.82
CA MET A 15 -27.92 -32.02 -38.12
C MET A 15 -27.75 -32.20 -36.60
N GLY A 16 -27.96 -31.12 -35.84
CA GLY A 16 -28.18 -31.17 -34.39
C GLY A 16 -27.43 -30.10 -33.57
N PRO A 17 -28.08 -28.96 -33.24
CA PRO A 17 -27.48 -27.88 -32.43
C PRO A 17 -27.69 -28.12 -30.93
N PHE A 18 -27.19 -29.23 -30.37
CA PHE A 18 -27.43 -29.56 -28.95
C PHE A 18 -26.20 -30.03 -28.15
N SER A 19 -24.99 -29.94 -28.70
CA SER A 19 -23.75 -30.36 -28.01
C SER A 19 -22.72 -29.24 -27.79
N ILE A 20 -23.18 -28.00 -27.54
CA ILE A 20 -22.28 -26.89 -27.14
C ILE A 20 -22.46 -26.52 -25.65
N LEU A 21 -23.46 -27.08 -24.96
CA LEU A 21 -23.80 -26.72 -23.58
C LEU A 21 -23.00 -27.49 -22.50
N ALA A 22 -21.78 -27.95 -22.80
CA ALA A 22 -20.92 -28.65 -21.84
C ALA A 22 -19.49 -28.07 -21.72
N ILE A 23 -19.13 -27.06 -22.52
CA ILE A 23 -17.77 -26.47 -22.51
C ILE A 23 -17.77 -25.02 -21.95
N ALA A 24 -18.90 -24.57 -21.36
CA ALA A 24 -18.97 -23.25 -20.73
C ALA A 24 -18.65 -23.27 -19.21
N LEU A 25 -18.49 -24.44 -18.58
CA LEU A 25 -18.21 -24.54 -17.14
C LEU A 25 -16.71 -24.70 -16.79
N LEU A 26 -15.81 -24.54 -17.78
CA LEU A 26 -14.34 -24.56 -17.63
C LEU A 26 -13.70 -23.20 -17.93
N ILE A 27 -14.48 -22.12 -17.90
CA ILE A 27 -13.98 -20.72 -17.87
C ILE A 27 -14.19 -20.14 -16.46
N GLY A 28 -14.12 -21.01 -15.45
CA GLY A 28 -14.43 -20.69 -14.07
C GLY A 28 -13.24 -20.81 -13.14
N PHE A 29 -11.99 -20.56 -13.58
CA PHE A 29 -10.84 -20.49 -12.65
C PHE A 29 -9.59 -19.88 -13.32
N GLY A 30 -9.75 -18.85 -14.14
CA GLY A 30 -8.65 -18.23 -14.88
C GLY A 30 -8.48 -16.76 -14.56
N GLY A 31 -7.67 -16.45 -13.54
CA GLY A 31 -7.01 -15.14 -13.47
C GLY A 31 -7.54 -14.09 -12.49
N PHE A 32 -7.82 -14.46 -11.24
CA PHE A 32 -7.67 -13.50 -10.13
C PHE A 32 -6.29 -13.69 -9.47
N LEU A 33 -5.23 -13.36 -10.20
CA LEU A 33 -3.87 -13.34 -9.66
C LEU A 33 -3.10 -12.19 -10.30
N ASN A 34 -3.36 -10.97 -9.84
CA ASN A 34 -2.41 -9.86 -9.93
C ASN A 34 -2.65 -8.89 -8.79
N ALA A 35 -2.36 -9.36 -7.58
CA ALA A 35 -1.91 -8.48 -6.52
C ALA A 35 -0.62 -9.09 -5.97
N LEU A 36 0.44 -9.08 -6.78
CA LEU A 36 1.79 -9.01 -6.24
C LEU A 36 1.87 -7.66 -5.53
N GLY A 37 1.37 -7.64 -4.29
CA GLY A 37 1.63 -6.57 -3.36
C GLY A 37 3.13 -6.50 -3.23
N GLN A 38 3.74 -5.52 -3.88
CA GLN A 38 5.02 -4.98 -3.47
C GLN A 38 4.95 -4.89 -1.94
N ASP A 39 5.91 -5.46 -1.23
CA ASP A 39 6.11 -5.19 0.19
C ASP A 39 6.36 -3.69 0.29
N LYS A 40 5.27 -2.94 0.38
CA LYS A 40 5.30 -1.51 0.66
C LYS A 40 5.76 -1.46 2.09
N GLU A 41 6.95 -0.93 2.31
CA GLU A 41 7.45 -0.72 3.66
C GLU A 41 6.41 0.09 4.45
N LYS A 42 6.00 -0.46 5.60
CA LYS A 42 4.91 0.09 6.41
C LYS A 42 5.47 0.56 7.74
N GLY A 43 5.03 1.74 8.17
CA GLY A 43 5.10 2.11 9.58
C GLY A 43 4.11 1.27 10.40
N THR A 44 4.29 1.23 11.71
CA THR A 44 3.37 0.58 12.64
C THR A 44 3.19 1.44 13.87
N VAL A 45 1.94 1.63 14.30
CA VAL A 45 1.62 2.29 15.57
C VAL A 45 2.05 1.39 16.73
N THR A 46 3.06 1.80 17.51
CA THR A 46 3.59 0.99 18.63
C THR A 46 2.93 1.29 19.96
N PHE A 47 2.39 2.51 20.12
CA PHE A 47 1.76 2.94 21.37
C PHE A 47 0.64 3.95 21.09
N VAL A 48 -0.46 3.85 21.84
CA VAL A 48 -1.55 4.83 21.85
C VAL A 48 -2.07 4.96 23.27
N ASP A 49 -2.12 6.18 23.77
CA ASP A 49 -2.79 6.55 25.02
C ASP A 49 -3.85 7.60 24.67
N GLY A 50 -5.12 7.20 24.64
CA GLY A 50 -6.23 8.03 24.18
C GLY A 50 -6.85 7.54 22.85
N GLN A 51 -7.19 8.47 21.96
CA GLN A 51 -7.86 8.18 20.69
C GLN A 51 -7.07 8.77 19.51
N ALA A 52 -6.33 7.91 18.81
CA ALA A 52 -5.70 8.23 17.53
C ALA A 52 -6.57 7.72 16.38
N ARG A 53 -6.55 8.43 15.26
CA ARG A 53 -7.26 8.06 14.04
C ARG A 53 -6.33 8.14 12.85
N LYS A 54 -6.54 7.27 11.86
CA LYS A 54 -5.88 7.34 10.57
C LYS A 54 -6.89 7.38 9.43
N GLN A 55 -6.51 7.98 8.32
CA GLN A 55 -7.26 7.92 7.06
C GLN A 55 -6.28 7.90 5.90
N LYS A 56 -6.76 7.56 4.70
CA LYS A 56 -5.98 7.85 3.48
C LYS A 56 -6.15 9.32 3.11
N ILE A 57 -5.08 9.96 2.66
CA ILE A 57 -5.13 11.32 2.11
C ILE A 57 -6.09 11.33 0.91
N GLY A 58 -7.02 12.27 0.90
CA GLY A 58 -8.07 12.36 -0.13
C GLY A 58 -9.30 11.48 0.11
N GLN A 59 -9.33 10.69 1.19
CA GLN A 59 -10.53 9.99 1.65
C GLN A 59 -11.10 10.69 2.89
N GLU A 60 -12.40 10.48 3.14
CA GLU A 60 -13.11 11.07 4.28
C GLU A 60 -13.21 10.11 5.48
N ASP A 61 -12.94 8.82 5.24
CA ASP A 61 -13.14 7.76 6.23
C ASP A 61 -11.99 7.68 7.23
N TRP A 62 -12.22 8.27 8.40
CA TRP A 62 -11.34 8.12 9.55
C TRP A 62 -11.56 6.77 10.24
N GLN A 63 -10.50 5.98 10.31
CA GLN A 63 -10.43 4.72 11.04
C GLN A 63 -9.69 4.91 12.35
N ASN A 64 -10.00 4.10 13.36
CA ASN A 64 -9.25 4.14 14.61
C ASN A 64 -7.83 3.59 14.40
N ALA A 65 -6.83 4.32 14.86
CA ALA A 65 -5.45 3.88 14.88
C ALA A 65 -5.12 3.40 16.29
N ILE A 66 -5.22 2.09 16.51
CA ILE A 66 -4.84 1.43 17.76
C ILE A 66 -3.42 0.88 17.66
N GLN A 67 -2.89 0.35 18.75
CA GLN A 67 -1.62 -0.36 18.73
C GLN A 67 -1.60 -1.47 17.65
N ASN A 68 -0.46 -1.64 16.98
CA ASN A 68 -0.23 -2.54 15.84
C ASN A 68 -1.00 -2.18 14.56
N THR A 69 -1.62 -1.00 14.49
CA THR A 69 -2.21 -0.54 13.23
C THR A 69 -1.08 -0.22 12.24
N PRO A 70 -1.10 -0.76 11.01
CA PRO A 70 -0.13 -0.40 9.99
C PRO A 70 -0.37 1.02 9.50
N VAL A 71 0.70 1.73 9.14
CA VAL A 71 0.67 3.07 8.55
C VAL A 71 1.40 2.99 7.21
N ASP A 72 0.71 3.36 6.14
CA ASP A 72 1.23 3.24 4.78
C ASP A 72 1.49 4.63 4.17
N ASN A 73 2.18 4.63 3.03
CA ASN A 73 2.29 5.81 2.16
C ASN A 73 0.93 6.41 1.82
N GLY A 74 0.84 7.73 1.96
CA GLY A 74 -0.38 8.49 1.77
C GLY A 74 -1.39 8.36 2.91
N ASP A 75 -1.01 7.86 4.09
CA ASP A 75 -1.85 7.91 5.27
C ASP A 75 -1.74 9.28 5.96
N ARG A 76 -2.84 9.73 6.54
CA ARG A 76 -2.92 10.86 7.46
C ARG A 76 -3.29 10.33 8.83
N VAL A 77 -2.50 10.67 9.84
CA VAL A 77 -2.73 10.28 11.24
C VAL A 77 -2.99 11.51 12.07
N LYS A 78 -4.00 11.44 12.93
CA LYS A 78 -4.30 12.49 13.91
C LYS A 78 -4.48 11.94 15.32
N THR A 79 -4.05 12.72 16.29
CA THR A 79 -4.29 12.49 17.72
C THR A 79 -5.36 13.46 18.23
N LEU A 80 -6.29 12.96 19.04
CA LEU A 80 -7.31 13.80 19.67
C LEU A 80 -6.79 14.47 20.95
N VAL A 81 -7.70 15.13 21.67
CA VAL A 81 -7.42 15.77 22.95
C VAL A 81 -6.92 14.73 23.96
N LYS A 82 -5.91 15.08 24.76
CA LYS A 82 -5.27 14.18 25.74
C LYS A 82 -4.82 12.84 25.13
N THR A 83 -4.51 12.82 23.83
CA THR A 83 -4.04 11.62 23.15
C THR A 83 -2.55 11.71 22.84
N ARG A 84 -1.82 10.63 23.08
CA ARG A 84 -0.44 10.44 22.63
C ARG A 84 -0.37 9.19 21.78
N ALA A 85 0.40 9.23 20.70
CA ALA A 85 0.63 8.08 19.86
C ALA A 85 2.11 7.99 19.49
N GLU A 86 2.60 6.77 19.34
CA GLU A 86 3.93 6.47 18.83
C GLU A 86 3.79 5.63 17.57
N ILE A 87 4.52 6.03 16.53
CA ILE A 87 4.59 5.35 15.26
C ILE A 87 6.05 4.98 15.06
N LYS A 88 6.30 3.69 14.95
CA LYS A 88 7.59 3.16 14.53
C LYS A 88 7.60 3.08 13.01
N LEU A 89 8.61 3.70 12.42
CA LEU A 89 8.95 3.59 11.01
C LEU A 89 10.03 2.50 10.83
N ALA A 90 10.62 2.37 9.64
CA ALA A 90 11.67 1.39 9.41
C ALA A 90 12.95 1.74 10.18
N GLU A 91 13.82 0.73 10.37
CA GLU A 91 15.18 0.86 10.90
C GLU A 91 15.39 1.75 12.15
N LEU A 92 14.46 1.64 13.12
CA LEU A 92 14.52 2.27 14.46
C LEU A 92 14.05 3.72 14.54
N ASP A 93 13.56 4.30 13.45
CA ASP A 93 12.96 5.63 13.50
C ASP A 93 11.62 5.59 14.25
N ILE A 94 11.49 6.40 15.29
CA ILE A 94 10.31 6.47 16.14
C ILE A 94 9.78 7.88 16.15
N ILE A 95 8.50 8.04 15.81
CA ILE A 95 7.82 9.34 15.83
C ILE A 95 6.75 9.31 16.90
N ARG A 96 6.78 10.31 17.78
CA ARG A 96 5.79 10.54 18.82
C ARG A 96 4.95 11.74 18.47
N LEU A 97 3.64 11.54 18.53
CA LEU A 97 2.64 12.57 18.27
C LEU A 97 2.08 13.08 19.60
N ALA A 98 2.16 14.40 19.82
CA ALA A 98 1.54 15.06 20.96
C ALA A 98 0.01 15.15 20.79
N PRO A 99 -0.75 15.56 21.81
CA PRO A 99 -2.19 15.79 21.68
C PRO A 99 -2.52 16.85 20.62
N LYS A 100 -3.66 16.68 19.92
CA LYS A 100 -4.12 17.60 18.86
C LYS A 100 -3.13 17.78 17.70
N THR A 101 -2.45 16.70 17.33
CA THR A 101 -1.46 16.70 16.25
C THR A 101 -2.02 15.99 15.02
N THR A 102 -1.79 16.55 13.84
CA THR A 102 -2.14 15.93 12.55
C THR A 102 -0.89 15.90 11.68
N VAL A 103 -0.56 14.71 11.19
CA VAL A 103 0.60 14.47 10.33
C VAL A 103 0.19 13.67 9.10
N ASP A 104 0.74 14.06 7.96
CA ASP A 104 0.57 13.40 6.68
C ASP A 104 1.85 12.64 6.35
N ILE A 105 1.70 11.34 6.11
CA ILE A 105 2.77 10.47 5.68
C ILE A 105 2.79 10.49 4.16
N ILE A 106 3.66 11.33 3.59
CA ILE A 106 3.75 11.50 2.14
C ILE A 106 4.55 10.35 1.53
N LYS A 107 5.72 10.06 2.11
CA LYS A 107 6.58 8.96 1.70
C LYS A 107 7.21 8.28 2.92
N LEU A 108 7.13 6.97 2.93
CA LEU A 108 7.83 6.01 3.76
C LEU A 108 8.67 5.21 2.79
N TYR A 109 9.99 5.35 2.95
CA TYR A 109 11.02 4.52 2.35
C TYR A 109 10.74 4.19 0.87
N GLN A 110 11.03 5.16 0.01
CA GLN A 110 11.07 4.89 -1.41
C GLN A 110 12.50 4.52 -1.82
N GLU A 111 12.77 3.22 -1.98
CA GLU A 111 13.98 2.80 -2.70
C GLU A 111 13.89 3.28 -4.16
N GLY A 112 14.60 4.37 -4.46
CA GLY A 112 14.88 4.76 -5.84
C GLY A 112 15.80 3.73 -6.52
N LYS A 113 16.04 3.89 -7.83
CA LYS A 113 17.03 3.08 -8.58
C LYS A 113 18.42 3.03 -7.93
N ASP A 114 18.70 3.96 -7.03
CA ASP A 114 19.97 4.16 -6.33
C ASP A 114 19.97 3.66 -4.86
N GLN A 115 18.99 2.86 -4.44
CA GLN A 115 18.86 2.31 -3.06
C GLN A 115 18.85 3.38 -1.94
N LYS A 116 18.38 4.59 -2.26
CA LYS A 116 18.22 5.66 -1.26
C LYS A 116 16.91 5.49 -0.50
N ARG A 117 16.95 5.75 0.80
CA ARG A 117 15.83 5.66 1.73
C ARG A 117 15.36 7.06 2.09
N GLU A 118 14.22 7.44 1.53
CA GLU A 118 13.63 8.75 1.75
C GLU A 118 12.34 8.61 2.57
N THR A 119 12.28 9.32 3.70
CA THR A 119 11.06 9.48 4.51
C THR A 119 10.63 10.95 4.48
N GLN A 120 9.39 11.21 4.06
CA GLN A 120 8.83 12.55 3.98
C GLN A 120 7.52 12.62 4.75
N LEU A 121 7.50 13.54 5.71
CA LEU A 121 6.35 13.81 6.57
C LEU A 121 5.97 15.28 6.46
N ASP A 122 4.66 15.54 6.52
CA ASP A 122 4.12 16.89 6.55
C ASP A 122 3.27 17.08 7.80
N VAL A 123 3.70 17.98 8.68
CA VAL A 123 3.03 18.29 9.94
C VAL A 123 2.07 19.45 9.70
N GLN A 124 0.79 19.11 9.62
CA GLN A 124 -0.28 20.09 9.42
C GLN A 124 -0.49 20.94 10.67
N GLN A 125 -0.48 20.31 11.84
CA GLN A 125 -0.71 20.98 13.12
C GLN A 125 -0.17 20.15 14.27
N GLY A 126 0.25 20.82 15.33
CA GLY A 126 0.61 20.23 16.61
C GLY A 126 2.11 19.99 16.75
N ASP A 127 2.47 19.17 17.73
CA ASP A 127 3.86 18.92 18.09
C ASP A 127 4.22 17.47 17.81
N ILE A 128 5.39 17.27 17.20
CA ILE A 128 5.95 15.95 16.95
C ILE A 128 7.33 15.85 17.59
N TRP A 129 7.68 14.64 18.02
CA TRP A 129 9.03 14.32 18.44
C TRP A 129 9.52 13.12 17.63
N ALA A 130 10.57 13.31 16.85
CA ALA A 130 11.18 12.26 16.06
C ALA A 130 12.50 11.84 16.72
N ASN A 131 12.64 10.55 16.99
CA ASN A 131 13.91 9.92 17.27
C ASN A 131 14.38 9.24 16.00
N ILE A 132 15.39 9.84 15.38
CA ILE A 132 16.00 9.33 14.17
C ILE A 132 17.20 8.52 14.59
N GLY A 133 17.30 7.31 14.07
CA GLY A 133 18.46 6.45 14.28
C GLY A 133 19.72 6.97 13.59
N SER A 134 20.55 6.05 13.09
CA SER A 134 21.72 6.43 12.31
C SER A 134 21.27 6.86 10.91
N LEU A 135 21.54 8.11 10.55
CA LEU A 135 21.49 8.54 9.15
C LEU A 135 22.78 8.09 8.46
N ASP A 136 22.66 7.28 7.41
CA ASP A 136 23.74 6.96 6.50
C ASP A 136 23.69 7.85 5.24
N ALA A 137 24.71 7.74 4.38
CA ALA A 137 24.82 8.53 3.15
C ALA A 137 23.66 8.29 2.14
N ASN A 138 22.87 7.24 2.34
CA ASN A 138 21.75 6.86 1.50
C ASN A 138 20.40 7.14 2.17
N SER A 139 20.37 7.76 3.36
CA SER A 139 19.14 8.05 4.10
C SER A 139 18.85 9.55 4.17
N SER A 140 17.59 9.92 3.94
CA SER A 140 17.10 11.29 4.11
C SER A 140 15.75 11.29 4.81
N MET A 141 15.56 12.22 5.75
CA MET A 141 14.29 12.48 6.40
C MET A 141 13.91 13.95 6.26
N ASP A 142 12.80 14.19 5.56
CA ASP A 142 12.25 15.50 5.31
C ASP A 142 11.01 15.73 6.18
N LEU A 143 11.10 16.73 7.08
CA LEU A 143 10.00 17.18 7.93
C LEU A 143 9.51 18.54 7.45
N ASN A 144 8.35 18.54 6.79
CA ASN A 144 7.70 19.75 6.33
C ASN A 144 6.71 20.24 7.39
N THR A 145 6.65 21.56 7.60
CA THR A 145 5.65 22.17 8.46
C THR A 145 5.12 23.44 7.79
N ALA A 146 3.89 23.83 8.11
CA ALA A 146 3.29 25.05 7.56
C ALA A 146 4.12 26.33 7.84
N VAL A 147 4.95 26.33 8.89
CA VAL A 147 5.73 27.51 9.32
C VAL A 147 7.18 27.47 8.81
N ALA A 148 7.71 26.28 8.52
CA ALA A 148 9.11 26.10 8.09
C ALA A 148 9.31 26.03 6.56
N ASN A 149 8.26 26.24 5.76
CA ASN A 149 8.42 26.41 4.31
C ASN A 149 8.93 27.84 4.02
N ALA A 150 10.25 28.02 4.03
CA ALA A 150 10.95 29.23 3.57
C ALA A 150 12.04 28.86 2.58
#